data_AF-A0A3A8J7R8-F1
#
_entry.id   AF-A0A3A8J7R8-F1
#
_cell.length_a   1.000
_cell.length_b   1.000
_cell.length_c   1.000
_cell.angle_alpha   90.00
_cell.angle_beta   90.00
_cell.angle_gamma   90.00
#
_symmetry.space_group_name_H-M   'P 1'
#
loop_
_entity.id
_entity.type
_entity.pdbx_description
1 polymer ?
#
loop_
_entity_poly.entity_id
_entity_poly.type
_entity_poly.pdbx_seq_one_letter_code
_entity_poly.pdbx_strand_id
1 'polypeptide(L)'
;PQLPRSPSFPVIDRQEPRIFRARGMVDLMGAPDGRRLFAPVLWSREDELIPSSGNDGSQGGDSLYGGGTPCGAGVGGGVVAPGLITFDADGEAPEPVVDDLDECKPPPDRTPDYPTSLIASPSMQTPIQGPSAAVVDPSGTWLFLVNQETNNVAIVPAWRRSGEDLPNPSSSVRQLVSVGAGPNGIAITRDGRKAYVYNAFDHTVSTLLSNGDGIDAVSEERTRLSISGDVLSPMAAAGRRLFFSAVDERMTSPEVGMSCASCHLEGREDGHVWGFPDGPRQTPSLAGRMTTSTAPFHWSGEFSGLADFMNATVRDRMGGQELDTDTVAKLAAFIDTIPATDNPFQGEPLTEAQARGAALFKKAACDTCHAGAVLTNNTNADVGTFVRTGGLRDADRVISAGLNTPSLLGVGRTAPYLHDGSAPTLKARLLNGRESNQHGQTAQLSDADVDDLVEYLQTL
;
A
#
# COMPACT_ATOMS: atom_id res chain seq x y z
N PRO A 1 -12.54 9.45 -56.62
CA PRO A 1 -11.55 8.64 -55.88
C PRO A 1 -11.03 9.45 -54.66
N GLN A 2 -11.75 9.36 -53.55
CA GLN A 2 -11.36 9.95 -52.27
C GLN A 2 -10.69 8.87 -51.42
N LEU A 3 -9.51 9.19 -50.88
CA LEU A 3 -8.75 8.36 -49.95
C LEU A 3 -9.57 8.11 -48.66
N PRO A 4 -9.53 6.91 -48.07
CA PRO A 4 -10.26 6.63 -46.82
C PRO A 4 -9.59 7.36 -45.65
N ARG A 5 -10.43 7.97 -44.80
CA ARG A 5 -10.04 8.61 -43.54
C ARG A 5 -9.50 7.56 -42.57
N SER A 6 -8.41 7.89 -41.87
CA SER A 6 -7.86 7.12 -40.75
C SER A 6 -8.94 6.85 -39.70
N PRO A 7 -8.97 5.65 -39.07
CA PRO A 7 -9.87 5.39 -37.97
C PRO A 7 -9.46 6.25 -36.77
N SER A 8 -10.36 7.11 -36.33
CA SER A 8 -10.26 7.84 -35.06
C SER A 8 -10.39 6.83 -33.92
N PHE A 9 -9.34 6.73 -33.09
CA PHE A 9 -9.42 6.04 -31.80
C PHE A 9 -10.49 6.72 -30.93
N PRO A 10 -11.28 5.96 -30.15
CA PRO A 10 -12.26 6.54 -29.25
C PRO A 10 -11.53 7.44 -28.23
N VAL A 11 -11.97 8.69 -28.15
CA VAL A 11 -11.60 9.59 -27.06
C VAL A 11 -12.26 9.03 -25.82
N ILE A 12 -11.46 8.40 -24.95
CA ILE A 12 -11.88 8.10 -23.58
C ILE A 12 -12.23 9.44 -22.94
N ASP A 13 -13.46 9.53 -22.44
CA ASP A 13 -13.98 10.72 -21.78
C ASP A 13 -12.97 11.18 -20.71
N ARG A 14 -12.55 12.44 -20.77
CA ARG A 14 -11.53 12.97 -19.85
C ARG A 14 -12.17 13.06 -18.46
N GLN A 15 -12.01 11.99 -17.68
CA GLN A 15 -12.09 12.08 -16.23
C GLN A 15 -11.14 13.21 -15.79
N GLU A 16 -11.55 13.98 -14.76
CA GLU A 16 -10.63 14.93 -14.14
C GLU A 16 -9.31 14.22 -13.79
N PRO A 17 -8.15 14.90 -13.95
CA PRO A 17 -6.86 14.27 -13.69
C PRO A 17 -6.85 13.68 -12.27
N ARG A 18 -6.61 12.37 -12.19
CA ARG A 18 -6.51 11.64 -10.93
C ARG A 18 -5.13 11.87 -10.36
N ILE A 19 -5.05 12.52 -9.21
CA ILE A 19 -3.78 12.83 -8.56
C ILE A 19 -3.27 11.58 -7.86
N PHE A 20 -2.02 11.20 -8.16
CA PHE A 20 -1.32 10.11 -7.46
C PHE A 20 -0.08 10.60 -6.73
N ARG A 21 0.23 9.98 -5.59
CA ARG A 21 1.46 10.22 -4.83
C ARG A 21 2.13 8.93 -4.38
N ALA A 22 3.45 8.95 -4.26
CA ALA A 22 4.20 7.83 -3.72
C ALA A 22 3.89 7.69 -2.24
N ARG A 23 3.44 6.50 -1.81
CA ARG A 23 3.08 6.18 -0.43
C ARG A 23 3.93 5.05 0.17
N GLY A 24 4.51 4.19 -0.66
CA GLY A 24 5.50 3.19 -0.23
C GLY A 24 6.80 3.35 -0.99
N MET A 25 7.94 3.21 -0.29
CA MET A 25 9.27 3.05 -0.87
C MET A 25 10.00 1.95 -0.11
N VAL A 26 10.51 0.96 -0.82
CA VAL A 26 10.98 -0.31 -0.22
C VAL A 26 12.48 -0.54 -0.38
N ASP A 27 13.11 0.12 -1.35
CA ASP A 27 14.50 -0.11 -1.73
C ASP A 27 15.07 1.13 -2.44
N LEU A 28 16.39 1.27 -2.46
CA LEU A 28 17.11 2.28 -3.23
C LEU A 28 18.36 1.65 -3.85
N MET A 29 18.38 1.55 -5.17
CA MET A 29 19.48 0.91 -5.90
C MET A 29 20.16 1.84 -6.89
N GLY A 30 21.48 1.74 -7.03
CA GLY A 30 22.24 2.50 -8.02
C GLY A 30 22.40 1.76 -9.35
N ALA A 31 22.36 2.51 -10.44
CA ALA A 31 22.85 2.06 -11.74
C ALA A 31 24.38 1.83 -11.68
N PRO A 32 24.94 0.92 -12.51
CA PRO A 32 26.38 0.67 -12.54
C PRO A 32 27.23 1.90 -12.91
N ASP A 33 26.64 2.87 -13.61
CA ASP A 33 27.31 4.14 -13.96
C ASP A 33 27.44 5.11 -12.77
N GLY A 34 26.74 4.86 -11.67
CA GLY A 34 26.70 5.72 -10.49
C GLY A 34 25.97 7.05 -10.68
N ARG A 35 25.35 7.27 -11.84
CA ARG A 35 24.69 8.54 -12.22
C ARG A 35 23.19 8.52 -11.97
N ARG A 36 22.62 7.33 -11.81
CA ARG A 36 21.19 7.14 -11.52
C ARG A 36 20.97 6.25 -10.32
N LEU A 37 20.00 6.60 -9.51
CA LEU A 37 19.41 5.71 -8.52
C LEU A 37 17.97 5.41 -8.89
N PHE A 38 17.45 4.29 -8.43
CA PHE A 38 16.06 3.91 -8.60
C PHE A 38 15.46 3.54 -7.26
N ALA A 39 14.18 3.83 -7.07
CA ALA A 39 13.43 3.39 -5.90
C ALA A 39 12.09 2.80 -6.36
N PRO A 40 11.85 1.49 -6.15
CA PRO A 40 10.55 0.90 -6.30
C PRO A 40 9.56 1.58 -5.35
N VAL A 41 8.41 1.98 -5.88
CA VAL A 41 7.38 2.67 -5.10
C VAL A 41 5.99 2.12 -5.37
N LEU A 42 5.10 2.37 -4.42
CA LEU A 42 3.66 2.24 -4.60
C LEU A 42 3.05 3.64 -4.71
N TRP A 43 2.39 3.92 -5.83
CA TRP A 43 1.60 5.14 -6.02
C TRP A 43 0.18 4.92 -5.50
N SER A 44 -0.42 5.92 -4.86
CA SER A 44 -1.81 5.89 -4.39
C SER A 44 -2.58 7.10 -4.90
N ARG A 45 -3.86 6.93 -5.22
CA ARG A 45 -4.79 8.02 -5.54
C ARG A 45 -5.01 8.93 -4.35
N GLU A 46 -5.21 10.21 -4.62
CA GLU A 46 -5.52 11.23 -3.61
C GLU A 46 -6.92 11.82 -3.77
N ASP A 47 -7.59 11.54 -4.88
CA ASP A 47 -8.92 12.07 -5.18
C ASP A 47 -10.04 11.24 -4.55
N GLU A 48 -11.25 11.79 -4.54
CA GLU A 48 -12.43 11.15 -3.95
C GLU A 48 -12.76 9.82 -4.68
N LEU A 49 -13.03 8.79 -3.89
CA LEU A 49 -13.43 7.48 -4.37
C LEU A 49 -14.94 7.48 -4.63
N ILE A 50 -15.29 7.65 -5.90
CA ILE A 50 -16.67 7.61 -6.37
C ILE A 50 -16.91 6.22 -6.98
N PRO A 51 -18.03 5.53 -6.67
CA PRO A 51 -18.42 4.32 -7.37
C PRO A 51 -18.47 4.57 -8.88
N SER A 52 -17.91 3.68 -9.70
CA SER A 52 -17.98 3.83 -11.15
C SER A 52 -19.44 3.86 -11.61
N SER A 53 -19.91 5.00 -12.11
CA SER A 53 -21.23 5.06 -12.76
C SER A 53 -21.15 4.25 -14.06
N GLY A 54 -21.78 3.07 -14.09
CA GLY A 54 -21.74 2.13 -15.21
C GLY A 54 -22.22 2.72 -16.55
N ASN A 55 -21.30 3.34 -17.29
CA ASN A 55 -21.54 3.82 -18.66
C ASN A 55 -20.38 3.53 -19.63
N ASP A 56 -19.34 2.83 -19.20
CA ASP A 56 -18.41 2.14 -20.09
C ASP A 56 -18.85 0.68 -20.17
N GLY A 57 -19.05 0.15 -21.38
CA GLY A 57 -19.61 -1.16 -21.64
C GLY A 57 -18.73 -2.36 -21.24
N SER A 58 -17.83 -2.21 -20.25
CA SER A 58 -17.12 -3.32 -19.62
C SER A 58 -17.97 -3.92 -18.50
N GLN A 59 -18.31 -5.20 -18.63
CA GLN A 59 -18.92 -5.98 -17.57
C GLN A 59 -17.86 -6.29 -16.51
N GLY A 60 -17.62 -5.36 -15.58
CA GLY A 60 -16.85 -5.55 -14.35
C GLY A 60 -17.64 -4.91 -13.20
N GLY A 61 -17.93 -5.67 -12.15
CA GLY A 61 -18.77 -5.21 -11.04
C GLY A 61 -18.23 -3.94 -10.37
N ASP A 62 -19.14 -3.11 -9.86
CA ASP A 62 -18.94 -1.76 -9.30
C ASP A 62 -17.93 -1.71 -8.12
N SER A 63 -16.64 -1.96 -8.38
CA SER A 63 -15.56 -1.91 -7.40
C SER A 63 -15.23 -0.47 -7.07
N LEU A 64 -15.26 -0.12 -5.77
CA LEU A 64 -14.88 1.22 -5.32
C LEU A 64 -13.39 1.54 -5.55
N TYR A 65 -12.55 0.49 -5.60
CA TYR A 65 -11.13 0.65 -5.88
C TYR A 65 -10.77 0.57 -7.37
N GLY A 66 -11.76 0.43 -8.26
CA GLY A 66 -11.55 0.42 -9.70
C GLY A 66 -11.31 1.80 -10.32
N GLY A 67 -11.42 1.86 -11.65
CA GLY A 67 -11.31 3.11 -12.42
C GLY A 67 -9.95 3.37 -13.06
N GLY A 68 -9.01 2.42 -12.97
CA GLY A 68 -7.78 2.39 -13.75
C GLY A 68 -6.64 3.25 -13.20
N THR A 69 -5.45 2.94 -13.71
CA THR A 69 -4.18 3.59 -13.38
C THR A 69 -4.12 5.01 -13.94
N PRO A 70 -3.25 5.88 -13.38
CA PRO A 70 -2.84 7.06 -14.12
C PRO A 70 -2.18 6.57 -15.42
N CYS A 71 -2.38 7.30 -16.51
CA CYS A 71 -1.73 7.00 -17.80
C CYS A 71 -2.16 5.72 -18.52
N GLY A 72 -3.30 5.15 -18.14
CA GLY A 72 -4.02 4.19 -18.99
C GLY A 72 -3.35 2.83 -19.12
N ALA A 73 -2.64 2.35 -18.09
CA ALA A 73 -2.32 0.92 -18.03
C ALA A 73 -3.63 0.15 -17.92
N GLY A 74 -3.94 -0.63 -18.96
CA GLY A 74 -5.27 -1.22 -19.15
C GLY A 74 -5.64 -2.37 -18.21
N VAL A 75 -4.79 -2.70 -17.23
CA VAL A 75 -5.01 -3.72 -16.19
C VAL A 75 -4.12 -3.46 -15.01
N GLY A 76 -4.64 -3.88 -13.86
CA GLY A 76 -4.08 -3.55 -12.58
C GLY A 76 -4.13 -2.05 -12.34
N GLY A 77 -3.95 -1.72 -11.08
CA GLY A 77 -3.72 -0.37 -10.64
C GLY A 77 -4.97 0.50 -10.57
N GLY A 78 -5.90 0.09 -9.73
CA GLY A 78 -7.07 0.88 -9.36
C GLY A 78 -6.72 2.11 -8.52
N VAL A 79 -6.90 2.05 -7.20
CA VAL A 79 -6.52 3.16 -6.31
C VAL A 79 -5.05 3.17 -5.90
N VAL A 80 -4.31 2.11 -6.20
CA VAL A 80 -2.85 2.05 -6.04
C VAL A 80 -2.19 1.52 -7.31
N ALA A 81 -0.94 1.86 -7.62
CA ALA A 81 -0.24 1.40 -8.81
C ALA A 81 1.26 1.14 -8.56
N PRO A 82 1.87 0.12 -9.19
CA PRO A 82 3.30 -0.13 -9.07
C PRO A 82 4.11 0.97 -9.76
N GLY A 83 5.24 1.33 -9.18
CA GLY A 83 6.03 2.46 -9.62
C GLY A 83 7.52 2.32 -9.45
N LEU A 84 8.22 3.27 -10.05
CA LEU A 84 9.67 3.44 -9.96
C LEU A 84 9.99 4.94 -9.97
N ILE A 85 10.67 5.43 -8.94
CA ILE A 85 11.25 6.78 -8.96
C ILE A 85 12.70 6.65 -9.44
N THR A 86 13.08 7.44 -10.45
CA THR A 86 14.49 7.59 -10.84
C THR A 86 15.04 8.81 -10.12
N PHE A 87 16.29 8.75 -9.66
CA PHE A 87 17.02 9.90 -9.13
C PHE A 87 18.24 10.17 -9.99
N ASP A 88 18.46 11.43 -10.33
CA ASP A 88 19.71 11.91 -10.93
C ASP A 88 20.73 12.12 -9.81
N ALA A 89 21.89 11.48 -9.92
CA ALA A 89 22.96 11.51 -8.92
C ALA A 89 24.17 12.35 -9.34
N ASP A 90 24.09 13.10 -10.45
CA ASP A 90 25.23 13.91 -10.95
C ASP A 90 25.50 15.19 -10.10
N GLY A 91 24.71 15.44 -9.03
CA GLY A 91 24.83 16.59 -8.12
C GLY A 91 25.31 16.26 -6.69
N GLU A 92 25.38 17.27 -5.81
CA GLU A 92 25.74 17.08 -4.38
C GLU A 92 24.70 16.23 -3.62
N ALA A 93 23.45 16.23 -4.08
CA ALA A 93 22.37 15.41 -3.54
C ALA A 93 21.54 14.83 -4.70
N PRO A 94 21.09 13.55 -4.61
CA PRO A 94 20.24 12.97 -5.63
C PRO A 94 18.90 13.71 -5.79
N GLU A 95 18.53 14.06 -7.03
CA GLU A 95 17.27 14.72 -7.34
C GLU A 95 16.25 13.74 -7.95
N PRO A 96 15.03 13.64 -7.42
CA PRO A 96 14.01 12.75 -7.99
C PRO A 96 13.53 13.28 -9.34
N VAL A 97 13.48 12.39 -10.33
CA VAL A 97 12.89 12.58 -11.65
C VAL A 97 11.61 11.75 -11.69
N VAL A 98 10.47 12.44 -11.55
CA VAL A 98 9.14 11.83 -11.50
C VAL A 98 8.31 12.40 -12.65
N ASP A 99 7.63 11.53 -13.38
CA ASP A 99 6.69 11.95 -14.41
C ASP A 99 5.52 12.72 -13.80
N ASP A 100 4.96 13.63 -14.58
CA ASP A 100 3.65 14.17 -14.30
C ASP A 100 2.63 13.05 -14.57
N LEU A 101 2.09 12.46 -13.50
CA LEU A 101 1.15 11.34 -13.58
C LEU A 101 -0.26 11.77 -13.99
N ASP A 102 -0.57 13.08 -13.90
CA ASP A 102 -1.84 13.65 -14.34
C ASP A 102 -1.83 13.83 -15.87
N GLU A 103 -0.69 14.27 -16.41
CA GLU A 103 -0.50 14.51 -17.84
C GLU A 103 0.21 13.37 -18.60
N CYS A 104 0.73 12.39 -17.87
CA CYS A 104 1.40 11.21 -18.40
C CYS A 104 2.61 11.52 -19.26
N LYS A 105 3.42 12.48 -18.81
CA LYS A 105 4.57 13.02 -19.53
C LYS A 105 5.78 13.21 -18.62
N PRO A 106 7.00 13.19 -19.19
CA PRO A 106 8.20 13.63 -18.46
C PRO A 106 8.07 15.08 -17.97
N PRO A 107 8.87 15.49 -16.95
CA PRO A 107 9.08 16.89 -16.64
C PRO A 107 9.51 17.67 -17.89
N PRO A 108 8.96 18.89 -18.11
CA PRO A 108 9.09 19.61 -19.38
C PRO A 108 10.52 20.05 -19.72
N ASP A 109 11.43 20.07 -18.74
CA ASP A 109 12.81 20.53 -18.83
C ASP A 109 13.85 19.38 -18.85
N ARG A 110 13.40 18.12 -18.90
CA ARG A 110 14.28 16.95 -18.87
C ARG A 110 14.16 16.12 -20.16
N THR A 111 15.31 15.71 -20.70
CA THR A 111 15.34 14.67 -21.74
C THR A 111 14.87 13.35 -21.12
N PRO A 112 13.94 12.61 -21.76
CA PRO A 112 13.32 11.41 -21.18
C PRO A 112 14.22 10.15 -21.23
N ASP A 113 15.47 10.27 -20.80
CA ASP A 113 16.46 9.18 -20.78
C ASP A 113 16.38 8.37 -19.47
N TYR A 114 15.15 8.04 -19.05
CA TYR A 114 14.83 7.29 -17.84
C TYR A 114 13.50 6.51 -18.01
N PRO A 115 13.26 5.45 -17.22
CA PRO A 115 12.01 4.69 -17.25
C PRO A 115 10.80 5.54 -16.83
N THR A 116 9.60 5.13 -17.24
CA THR A 116 8.36 5.75 -16.75
C THR A 116 8.22 5.58 -15.24
N SER A 117 7.65 6.57 -14.55
CA SER A 117 7.43 6.49 -13.11
C SER A 117 6.37 5.45 -12.72
N LEU A 118 5.49 5.08 -13.65
CA LEU A 118 4.54 3.99 -13.52
C LEU A 118 5.03 2.74 -14.24
N ILE A 119 4.74 1.57 -13.67
CA ILE A 119 5.04 0.28 -14.30
C ILE A 119 3.78 -0.26 -14.95
N ALA A 120 3.74 -0.22 -16.28
CA ALA A 120 2.61 -0.64 -17.07
C ALA A 120 2.83 -2.05 -17.64
N SER A 121 1.91 -2.96 -17.29
CA SER A 121 1.95 -4.36 -17.70
C SER A 121 2.00 -4.52 -19.23
N PRO A 122 2.73 -5.53 -19.74
CA PRO A 122 2.72 -5.85 -21.17
C PRO A 122 1.46 -6.62 -21.60
N SER A 123 0.64 -7.07 -20.64
CA SER A 123 -0.55 -7.91 -20.84
C SER A 123 -1.78 -7.18 -20.35
N MET A 124 -2.92 -7.38 -21.03
CA MET A 124 -4.22 -6.85 -20.63
C MET A 124 -4.94 -7.70 -19.54
N GLN A 125 -4.28 -8.72 -19.00
CA GLN A 125 -4.88 -9.65 -18.01
C GLN A 125 -3.96 -9.93 -16.80
N THR A 126 -2.72 -9.45 -16.84
CA THR A 126 -1.72 -9.80 -15.84
C THR A 126 -1.31 -8.54 -15.11
N PRO A 127 -1.90 -8.22 -13.95
CA PRO A 127 -1.50 -7.06 -13.18
C PRO A 127 -0.06 -7.22 -12.69
N ILE A 128 0.56 -6.08 -12.40
CA ILE A 128 1.85 -5.98 -11.72
C ILE A 128 1.56 -5.21 -10.43
N GLN A 129 2.00 -5.73 -9.29
CA GLN A 129 1.78 -5.07 -8.01
C GLN A 129 2.76 -5.53 -6.93
N GLY A 130 2.95 -4.65 -5.94
CA GLY A 130 3.83 -4.82 -4.80
C GLY A 130 5.31 -4.78 -5.16
N PRO A 131 5.82 -3.73 -5.85
CA PRO A 131 7.26 -3.58 -6.04
C PRO A 131 7.98 -3.68 -4.69
N SER A 132 8.92 -4.61 -4.55
CA SER A 132 9.53 -4.97 -3.26
C SER A 132 11.06 -4.91 -3.25
N ALA A 133 11.71 -5.05 -4.41
CA ALA A 133 13.15 -4.95 -4.60
C ALA A 133 13.46 -4.71 -6.07
N ALA A 134 14.64 -4.19 -6.40
CA ALA A 134 15.12 -4.20 -7.77
C ALA A 134 16.64 -4.31 -7.90
N VAL A 135 17.10 -4.65 -9.10
CA VAL A 135 18.53 -4.60 -9.44
C VAL A 135 18.71 -4.18 -10.90
N VAL A 136 19.74 -3.39 -11.17
CA VAL A 136 20.15 -3.03 -12.53
C VAL A 136 21.21 -4.01 -13.00
N ASP A 137 21.09 -4.47 -14.24
CA ASP A 137 22.08 -5.37 -14.83
C ASP A 137 23.45 -4.70 -15.00
N PRO A 138 24.56 -5.46 -15.09
CA PRO A 138 25.90 -4.89 -15.20
C PRO A 138 26.12 -3.92 -16.39
N SER A 139 25.33 -4.04 -17.46
CA SER A 139 25.41 -3.10 -18.59
C SER A 139 24.74 -1.75 -18.31
N GLY A 140 23.91 -1.64 -17.27
CA GLY A 140 23.10 -0.45 -16.99
C GLY A 140 21.91 -0.28 -17.93
N THR A 141 21.57 -1.31 -18.70
CA THR A 141 20.53 -1.23 -19.74
C THR A 141 19.16 -1.59 -19.19
N TRP A 142 19.12 -2.56 -18.27
CA TRP A 142 17.91 -3.22 -17.82
C TRP A 142 17.81 -3.24 -16.29
N LEU A 143 16.62 -2.92 -15.80
CA LEU A 143 16.26 -3.03 -14.40
C LEU A 143 15.29 -4.21 -14.22
N PHE A 144 15.59 -5.06 -13.24
CA PHE A 144 14.76 -6.18 -12.82
C PHE A 144 13.99 -5.76 -11.57
N LEU A 145 12.70 -5.51 -11.70
CA LEU A 145 11.80 -5.09 -10.63
C LEU A 145 11.04 -6.30 -10.08
N VAL A 146 11.23 -6.62 -8.81
CA VAL A 146 10.53 -7.70 -8.12
C VAL A 146 9.17 -7.20 -7.64
N ASN A 147 8.12 -7.95 -7.95
CA ASN A 147 6.74 -7.62 -7.60
C ASN A 147 6.17 -8.72 -6.70
N GLN A 148 6.15 -8.46 -5.39
CA GLN A 148 5.78 -9.41 -4.35
C GLN A 148 4.34 -9.91 -4.50
N GLU A 149 3.40 -8.99 -4.76
CA GLU A 149 1.97 -9.30 -4.72
C GLU A 149 1.48 -10.05 -5.96
N THR A 150 2.27 -10.00 -7.03
CA THR A 150 1.96 -10.63 -8.33
C THR A 150 2.95 -11.75 -8.70
N ASN A 151 3.86 -12.10 -7.79
CA ASN A 151 4.81 -13.21 -7.89
C ASN A 151 5.62 -13.23 -9.20
N ASN A 152 6.14 -12.08 -9.60
CA ASN A 152 6.89 -11.95 -10.84
C ASN A 152 8.04 -10.95 -10.73
N VAL A 153 8.91 -10.98 -11.75
CA VAL A 153 9.93 -9.96 -12.01
C VAL A 153 9.60 -9.27 -13.33
N ALA A 154 9.42 -7.96 -13.29
CA ALA A 154 9.26 -7.12 -14.47
C ALA A 154 10.63 -6.61 -14.92
N ILE A 155 10.95 -6.80 -16.21
CA ILE A 155 12.20 -6.33 -16.81
C ILE A 155 11.89 -5.06 -17.59
N VAL A 156 12.49 -3.95 -17.17
CA VAL A 156 12.22 -2.61 -17.71
C VAL A 156 13.53 -1.96 -18.18
N PRO A 157 13.52 -1.13 -19.24
CA PRO A 157 14.71 -0.36 -19.62
C PRO A 157 15.08 0.64 -18.52
N ALA A 158 16.36 0.73 -18.15
CA ALA A 158 16.82 1.62 -17.08
C ALA A 158 17.13 3.07 -17.55
N TRP A 159 17.07 3.32 -18.87
CA TRP A 159 17.57 4.56 -19.48
C TRP A 159 16.63 5.16 -20.53
N ARG A 160 15.44 4.59 -20.71
CA ARG A 160 14.45 5.09 -21.66
C ARG A 160 13.06 4.65 -21.24
N ARG A 161 12.06 5.37 -21.70
CA ARG A 161 10.63 5.07 -21.47
C ARG A 161 9.93 4.37 -22.62
N SER A 162 10.53 4.30 -23.81
CA SER A 162 9.90 3.72 -25.01
C SER A 162 10.93 3.10 -25.95
N GLY A 163 10.53 2.10 -26.72
CA GLY A 163 11.39 1.47 -27.73
C GLY A 163 10.66 0.36 -28.49
N GLU A 164 11.18 -0.02 -29.67
CA GLU A 164 10.60 -1.08 -30.51
C GLU A 164 10.72 -2.49 -29.89
N ASP A 165 11.56 -2.63 -28.88
CA ASP A 165 11.74 -3.85 -28.09
C ASP A 165 10.61 -4.05 -27.06
N LEU A 166 9.86 -3.00 -26.71
CA LEU A 166 8.69 -3.14 -25.84
C LEU A 166 7.52 -3.78 -26.60
N PRO A 167 6.73 -4.65 -25.96
CA PRO A 167 5.71 -5.44 -26.66
C PRO A 167 4.55 -4.60 -27.21
N ASN A 168 4.30 -3.42 -26.64
CA ASN A 168 3.33 -2.45 -27.13
C ASN A 168 3.65 -1.04 -26.61
N PRO A 169 3.13 0.04 -27.25
CA PRO A 169 3.43 1.43 -26.86
C PRO A 169 2.96 1.85 -25.47
N SER A 170 2.01 1.11 -24.88
CA SER A 170 1.43 1.39 -23.56
C SER A 170 2.16 0.68 -22.41
N SER A 171 3.10 -0.22 -22.70
CA SER A 171 3.85 -0.95 -21.67
C SER A 171 5.21 -0.33 -21.44
N SER A 172 5.65 -0.31 -20.19
CA SER A 172 7.03 0.02 -19.80
C SER A 172 7.87 -1.23 -19.51
N VAL A 173 7.28 -2.42 -19.67
CA VAL A 173 7.86 -3.71 -19.33
C VAL A 173 8.18 -4.48 -20.59
N ARG A 174 9.46 -4.81 -20.79
CA ARG A 174 9.93 -5.63 -21.90
C ARG A 174 9.46 -7.07 -21.77
N GLN A 175 9.54 -7.61 -20.56
CA GLN A 175 9.24 -8.99 -20.24
C GLN A 175 8.79 -9.12 -18.78
N LEU A 176 7.79 -9.96 -18.55
CA LEU A 176 7.36 -10.38 -17.23
C LEU A 176 7.75 -11.84 -17.00
N VAL A 177 8.41 -12.15 -15.90
CA VAL A 177 8.88 -13.50 -15.57
C VAL A 177 8.28 -13.95 -14.24
N SER A 178 7.45 -14.99 -14.26
CA SER A 178 6.89 -15.58 -13.04
C SER A 178 7.98 -16.24 -12.20
N VAL A 179 7.88 -16.14 -10.88
CA VAL A 179 8.79 -16.75 -9.90
C VAL A 179 7.99 -17.46 -8.79
N GLY A 180 8.64 -17.83 -7.68
CA GLY A 180 7.95 -18.37 -6.52
C GLY A 180 7.15 -17.31 -5.76
N ALA A 181 6.42 -17.75 -4.73
CA ALA A 181 5.51 -16.88 -4.00
C ALA A 181 6.23 -15.92 -3.03
N GLY A 182 5.72 -14.69 -2.98
CA GLY A 182 6.23 -13.62 -2.12
C GLY A 182 7.67 -13.21 -2.42
N PRO A 183 8.03 -12.94 -3.68
CA PRO A 183 9.39 -12.53 -3.99
C PRO A 183 9.68 -11.15 -3.39
N ASN A 184 10.77 -11.02 -2.65
CA ASN A 184 11.10 -9.77 -1.94
C ASN A 184 12.60 -9.44 -1.91
N GLY A 185 13.40 -10.11 -2.71
CA GLY A 185 14.83 -9.83 -2.83
C GLY A 185 15.37 -10.37 -4.15
N ILE A 186 16.35 -9.66 -4.71
CA ILE A 186 17.00 -10.05 -5.96
C ILE A 186 18.49 -9.71 -5.94
N ALA A 187 19.31 -10.57 -6.54
CA ALA A 187 20.72 -10.28 -6.79
C ALA A 187 21.11 -10.78 -8.18
N ILE A 188 21.93 -10.01 -8.91
CA ILE A 188 22.45 -10.40 -10.23
C ILE A 188 23.94 -10.70 -10.19
N THR A 189 24.34 -11.70 -10.97
CA THR A 189 25.75 -12.06 -11.18
C THR A 189 26.49 -10.98 -11.97
N ARG A 190 27.80 -10.85 -11.74
CA ARG A 190 28.64 -9.83 -12.41
C ARG A 190 28.70 -9.95 -13.92
N ASP A 191 28.51 -11.15 -14.46
CA ASP A 191 28.45 -11.39 -15.91
C ASP A 191 27.05 -11.16 -16.49
N GLY A 192 26.07 -10.80 -15.65
CA GLY A 192 24.68 -10.53 -16.05
C GLY A 192 23.89 -11.76 -16.49
N ARG A 193 24.47 -12.97 -16.42
CA ARG A 193 23.86 -14.19 -16.98
C ARG A 193 22.84 -14.83 -16.06
N LYS A 194 22.96 -14.58 -14.75
CA LYS A 194 22.03 -15.11 -13.74
C LYS A 194 21.56 -14.04 -12.77
N ALA A 195 20.27 -14.03 -12.47
CA ALA A 195 19.71 -13.34 -11.31
C ALA A 195 19.07 -14.37 -10.35
N TYR A 196 19.16 -14.12 -9.06
CA TYR A 196 18.60 -14.96 -8.01
C TYR A 196 17.53 -14.17 -7.27
N VAL A 197 16.30 -14.70 -7.24
CA VAL A 197 15.14 -14.06 -6.60
C VAL A 197 14.76 -14.88 -5.38
N TYR A 198 14.72 -14.27 -4.21
CA TYR A 198 14.28 -14.93 -2.98
C TYR A 198 12.75 -14.87 -2.88
N ASN A 199 12.12 -16.04 -2.84
CA ASN A 199 10.68 -16.22 -2.72
C ASN A 199 10.34 -16.48 -1.24
N ALA A 200 10.08 -15.41 -0.48
CA ALA A 200 9.96 -15.49 0.97
C ALA A 200 8.83 -16.41 1.44
N PHE A 201 7.74 -16.53 0.68
CA PHE A 201 6.59 -17.36 1.11
C PHE A 201 6.72 -18.83 0.71
N ASP A 202 7.50 -19.12 -0.34
CA ASP A 202 7.85 -20.49 -0.73
C ASP A 202 9.10 -20.99 0.00
N HIS A 203 9.88 -20.10 0.62
CA HIS A 203 11.21 -20.40 1.17
C HIS A 203 12.16 -21.00 0.13
N THR A 204 12.11 -20.46 -1.09
CA THR A 204 12.94 -20.91 -2.21
C THR A 204 13.69 -19.75 -2.88
N VAL A 205 14.69 -20.07 -3.70
CA VAL A 205 15.33 -19.15 -4.63
C VAL A 205 15.02 -19.56 -6.06
N SER A 206 14.46 -18.63 -6.84
CA SER A 206 14.29 -18.72 -8.28
C SER A 206 15.55 -18.23 -8.99
N THR A 207 16.09 -19.01 -9.92
CA THR A 207 17.22 -18.59 -10.75
C THR A 207 16.70 -18.14 -12.11
N LEU A 208 16.91 -16.87 -12.46
CA LEU A 208 16.63 -16.32 -13.78
C LEU A 208 17.89 -16.40 -14.64
N LEU A 209 17.76 -16.87 -15.88
CA LEU A 209 18.83 -17.01 -16.85
C LEU A 209 18.69 -15.96 -17.96
N SER A 210 19.79 -15.33 -18.32
CA SER A 210 19.95 -14.46 -19.49
C SER A 210 21.08 -15.00 -20.36
N ASN A 211 20.94 -14.86 -21.68
CA ASN A 211 21.91 -15.39 -22.65
C ASN A 211 23.20 -14.57 -22.75
N GLY A 212 23.32 -13.46 -22.01
CA GLY A 212 24.58 -12.71 -21.86
C GLY A 212 24.93 -11.73 -22.98
N ASP A 213 24.22 -11.76 -24.12
CA ASP A 213 24.43 -10.86 -25.27
C ASP A 213 23.32 -9.79 -25.40
N GLY A 214 22.49 -9.65 -24.36
CA GLY A 214 21.26 -8.86 -24.34
C GLY A 214 20.10 -9.67 -23.73
N ILE A 215 19.15 -9.00 -23.08
CA ILE A 215 17.95 -9.65 -22.52
C ILE A 215 16.94 -9.92 -23.65
N ASP A 216 17.25 -10.87 -24.52
CA ASP A 216 16.30 -11.28 -25.58
C ASP A 216 15.36 -12.41 -25.15
N ALA A 217 15.58 -13.05 -24.00
CA ALA A 217 14.64 -13.98 -23.38
C ALA A 217 15.13 -14.39 -21.98
N VAL A 218 14.73 -13.67 -20.92
CA VAL A 218 14.98 -14.16 -19.56
C VAL A 218 14.06 -15.34 -19.26
N SER A 219 14.58 -16.38 -18.64
CA SER A 219 13.78 -17.55 -18.25
C SER A 219 14.09 -17.99 -16.83
N GLU A 220 13.11 -18.55 -16.13
CA GLU A 220 13.36 -19.20 -14.85
C GLU A 220 13.92 -20.62 -15.07
N GLU A 221 14.97 -21.00 -14.34
CA GLU A 221 15.39 -22.40 -14.24
C GLU A 221 14.24 -23.26 -13.70
N ARG A 222 14.07 -24.46 -14.26
CA ARG A 222 12.96 -25.37 -13.90
C ARG A 222 12.93 -25.74 -12.41
N THR A 223 14.08 -25.75 -11.74
CA THR A 223 14.20 -26.18 -10.34
C THR A 223 14.55 -24.99 -9.46
N ARG A 224 13.69 -24.72 -8.47
CA ARG A 224 13.96 -23.73 -7.42
C ARG A 224 14.76 -24.36 -6.29
N LEU A 225 15.70 -23.61 -5.72
CA LEU A 225 16.48 -24.05 -4.57
C LEU A 225 15.67 -23.84 -3.29
N SER A 226 15.38 -24.89 -2.54
CA SER A 226 14.76 -24.76 -1.21
C SER A 226 15.79 -24.31 -0.17
N ILE A 227 15.44 -23.29 0.61
CA ILE A 227 16.30 -22.70 1.64
C ILE A 227 15.87 -23.16 3.04
N SER A 228 14.56 -23.18 3.30
CA SER A 228 13.99 -23.58 4.59
C SER A 228 12.55 -24.06 4.44
N GLY A 229 11.94 -24.48 5.56
CA GLY A 229 10.49 -24.62 5.68
C GLY A 229 9.84 -23.36 6.25
N ASP A 230 8.51 -23.38 6.31
CA ASP A 230 7.71 -22.31 6.92
C ASP A 230 7.62 -22.49 8.44
N VAL A 231 7.65 -21.38 9.17
CA VAL A 231 7.45 -21.33 10.62
C VAL A 231 5.99 -21.06 10.99
N LEU A 232 5.19 -20.59 10.02
CA LEU A 232 3.76 -20.40 10.19
C LEU A 232 3.02 -21.75 10.17
N SER A 233 1.87 -21.79 10.84
CA SER A 233 0.94 -22.91 10.67
C SER A 233 0.46 -22.99 9.21
N PRO A 234 0.03 -24.16 8.71
CA PRO A 234 -0.48 -24.28 7.34
C PRO A 234 -1.62 -23.29 7.01
N MET A 235 -2.46 -22.95 7.99
CA MET A 235 -3.53 -21.96 7.81
C MET A 235 -2.98 -20.54 7.67
N ALA A 236 -2.05 -20.13 8.53
CA ALA A 236 -1.43 -18.81 8.47
C ALA A 236 -0.55 -18.66 7.22
N ALA A 237 0.16 -19.70 6.79
CA ALA A 237 0.92 -19.70 5.53
C ALA A 237 0.00 -19.54 4.30
N ALA A 238 -1.15 -20.21 4.29
CA ALA A 238 -2.15 -20.04 3.23
C ALA A 238 -2.80 -18.63 3.28
N GLY A 239 -3.09 -18.13 4.49
CA GLY A 239 -3.57 -16.77 4.71
C GLY A 239 -2.60 -15.70 4.23
N ARG A 240 -1.30 -15.88 4.48
CA ARG A 240 -0.23 -14.98 3.98
C ARG A 240 -0.26 -14.88 2.46
N ARG A 241 -0.43 -16.00 1.76
CA ARG A 241 -0.52 -16.00 0.29
C ARG A 241 -1.74 -15.23 -0.21
N LEU A 242 -2.89 -15.39 0.44
CA LEU A 242 -4.12 -14.66 0.11
C LEU A 242 -3.98 -13.16 0.38
N PHE A 243 -3.47 -12.80 1.56
CA PHE A 243 -3.32 -11.41 2.01
C PHE A 243 -2.48 -10.56 1.05
N PHE A 244 -1.44 -11.17 0.48
CA PHE A 244 -0.54 -10.52 -0.48
C PHE A 244 -0.92 -10.76 -1.95
N SER A 245 -1.98 -11.50 -2.26
CA SER A 245 -2.25 -11.83 -3.67
C SER A 245 -3.01 -10.72 -4.39
N ALA A 246 -2.37 -10.13 -5.40
CA ALA A 246 -3.00 -9.23 -6.37
C ALA A 246 -3.39 -9.95 -7.68
N VAL A 247 -3.39 -11.29 -7.67
CA VAL A 247 -3.69 -12.15 -8.84
C VAL A 247 -4.67 -13.28 -8.54
N ASP A 248 -5.10 -13.44 -7.29
CA ASP A 248 -6.12 -14.43 -6.91
C ASP A 248 -7.51 -13.80 -7.13
N GLU A 249 -8.30 -14.38 -8.04
CA GLU A 249 -9.62 -13.87 -8.42
C GLU A 249 -10.62 -13.83 -7.25
N ARG A 250 -10.36 -14.59 -6.17
CA ARG A 250 -11.16 -14.49 -4.95
C ARG A 250 -10.88 -13.19 -4.21
N MET A 251 -9.67 -12.66 -4.31
CA MET A 251 -9.20 -11.48 -3.57
C MET A 251 -9.37 -10.19 -4.36
N THR A 252 -9.18 -10.21 -5.67
CA THR A 252 -9.22 -8.99 -6.50
C THR A 252 -9.57 -9.29 -7.96
N SER A 253 -10.10 -8.30 -8.68
CA SER A 253 -10.24 -8.37 -10.13
C SER A 253 -8.92 -7.99 -10.84
N PRO A 254 -8.69 -8.44 -12.08
CA PRO A 254 -7.54 -7.99 -12.87
C PRO A 254 -7.50 -6.47 -13.08
N GLU A 255 -8.66 -5.82 -13.19
CA GLU A 255 -8.77 -4.36 -13.38
C GLU A 255 -8.26 -3.58 -12.16
N VAL A 256 -8.51 -4.09 -10.94
CA VAL A 256 -8.01 -3.46 -9.71
C VAL A 256 -6.57 -3.89 -9.44
N GLY A 257 -6.29 -5.20 -9.48
CA GLY A 257 -4.95 -5.78 -9.35
C GLY A 257 -4.21 -5.35 -8.10
N MET A 258 -4.84 -5.50 -6.92
CA MET A 258 -4.26 -5.14 -5.63
C MET A 258 -4.47 -6.23 -4.57
N SER A 259 -3.75 -6.13 -3.45
CA SER A 259 -3.96 -7.03 -2.31
C SER A 259 -4.20 -6.25 -1.02
N CYS A 260 -4.42 -6.95 0.10
CA CYS A 260 -4.48 -6.31 1.41
C CYS A 260 -3.16 -5.60 1.73
N ALA A 261 -2.03 -6.14 1.28
CA ALA A 261 -0.71 -5.58 1.50
C ALA A 261 -0.45 -4.25 0.74
N SER A 262 -1.26 -3.93 -0.28
CA SER A 262 -1.14 -2.65 -0.99
C SER A 262 -1.48 -1.44 -0.09
N CYS A 263 -2.39 -1.61 0.89
CA CYS A 263 -2.71 -0.58 1.88
C CYS A 263 -2.09 -0.90 3.26
N HIS A 264 -1.96 -2.18 3.58
CA HIS A 264 -1.31 -2.66 4.81
C HIS A 264 0.13 -3.09 4.54
N LEU A 265 0.97 -2.14 4.13
CA LEU A 265 2.38 -2.36 3.81
C LEU A 265 3.10 -3.03 4.99
N GLU A 266 3.67 -4.22 4.76
CA GLU A 266 4.28 -5.06 5.81
C GLU A 266 3.34 -5.41 7.00
N GLY A 267 2.03 -5.37 6.78
CA GLY A 267 1.01 -5.52 7.81
C GLY A 267 0.74 -4.23 8.61
N ARG A 268 1.33 -3.10 8.24
CA ARG A 268 1.09 -1.78 8.85
C ARG A 268 -0.04 -1.04 8.12
N GLU A 269 0.21 0.20 7.77
CA GLU A 269 -0.70 1.14 7.11
C GLU A 269 0.09 2.00 6.10
N ASP A 270 -0.62 2.70 5.23
CA ASP A 270 -0.08 3.44 4.08
C ASP A 270 0.11 4.95 4.33
N GLY A 271 -0.15 5.42 5.56
CA GLY A 271 -0.08 6.81 5.98
C GLY A 271 -1.04 7.72 5.24
N HIS A 272 -2.07 7.16 4.60
CA HIS A 272 -2.92 7.83 3.64
C HIS A 272 -4.37 7.92 4.13
N VAL A 273 -5.01 9.04 3.79
CA VAL A 273 -6.42 9.31 4.09
C VAL A 273 -7.21 9.17 2.80
N TRP A 274 -7.94 8.07 2.67
CA TRP A 274 -8.77 7.79 1.52
C TRP A 274 -10.09 8.56 1.59
N GLY A 275 -10.49 9.20 0.49
CA GLY A 275 -11.76 9.92 0.39
C GLY A 275 -12.94 9.00 0.05
N PHE A 276 -13.54 8.35 1.03
CA PHE A 276 -14.68 7.45 0.79
C PHE A 276 -16.03 8.20 0.78
N PRO A 277 -17.09 7.61 0.19
CA PRO A 277 -18.45 8.17 0.24
C PRO A 277 -19.02 8.34 1.66
N ASP A 278 -18.45 7.66 2.66
CA ASP A 278 -18.84 7.78 4.06
C ASP A 278 -17.97 8.77 4.86
N GLY A 279 -16.96 9.34 4.23
CA GLY A 279 -16.03 10.32 4.79
C GLY A 279 -14.56 9.92 4.59
N PRO A 280 -13.61 10.78 5.01
CA PRO A 280 -12.18 10.50 4.93
C PRO A 280 -11.81 9.38 5.90
N ARG A 281 -11.09 8.35 5.45
CA ARG A 281 -10.66 7.23 6.30
C ARG A 281 -9.20 6.91 6.09
N GLN A 282 -8.45 6.87 7.19
CA GLN A 282 -7.14 6.27 7.22
C GLN A 282 -7.21 4.75 7.24
N THR A 283 -6.22 4.10 6.62
CA THR A 283 -5.97 2.68 6.78
C THR A 283 -5.48 2.39 8.21
N PRO A 284 -6.16 1.58 9.04
CA PRO A 284 -5.64 1.22 10.35
C PRO A 284 -4.49 0.21 10.23
N SER A 285 -3.44 0.36 11.04
CA SER A 285 -2.37 -0.66 11.11
C SER A 285 -2.91 -2.01 11.62
N LEU A 286 -2.42 -3.13 11.09
CA LEU A 286 -2.74 -4.48 11.60
C LEU A 286 -1.63 -5.00 12.53
N ALA A 287 -0.41 -4.49 12.39
CA ALA A 287 0.78 -4.96 13.07
C ALA A 287 0.64 -4.91 14.60
N GLY A 288 0.61 -6.10 15.23
CA GLY A 288 0.53 -6.24 16.69
C GLY A 288 -0.76 -5.73 17.34
N ARG A 289 -1.82 -5.44 16.57
CA ARG A 289 -3.05 -4.82 17.11
C ARG A 289 -4.11 -5.80 17.60
N MET A 290 -3.84 -7.11 17.50
CA MET A 290 -4.82 -8.17 17.82
C MET A 290 -6.15 -7.97 17.07
N THR A 291 -6.08 -7.48 15.82
CA THR A 291 -7.22 -6.95 15.07
C THR A 291 -8.41 -7.89 15.03
N THR A 292 -8.22 -9.20 14.88
CA THR A 292 -9.32 -10.18 14.83
C THR A 292 -10.16 -10.22 16.12
N SER A 293 -9.63 -9.69 17.23
CA SER A 293 -10.27 -9.63 18.54
C SER A 293 -10.94 -8.27 18.83
N THR A 294 -10.92 -7.32 17.90
CA THR A 294 -11.39 -5.94 18.12
C THR A 294 -12.72 -5.63 17.45
N ALA A 295 -13.60 -6.63 17.31
CA ALA A 295 -14.95 -6.39 16.80
C ALA A 295 -15.72 -5.38 17.68
N PRO A 296 -16.59 -4.53 17.10
CA PRO A 296 -16.89 -4.43 15.67
C PRO A 296 -15.76 -3.78 14.86
N PHE A 297 -15.77 -4.01 13.54
CA PHE A 297 -14.72 -3.58 12.61
C PHE A 297 -15.11 -2.32 11.82
N HIS A 298 -14.10 -1.73 11.19
CA HIS A 298 -14.15 -0.44 10.47
C HIS A 298 -14.33 0.77 11.39
N TRP A 299 -14.09 1.97 10.86
CA TRP A 299 -14.10 3.22 11.64
C TRP A 299 -15.48 3.55 12.20
N SER A 300 -16.57 3.14 11.55
CA SER A 300 -17.93 3.31 12.08
C SER A 300 -18.44 2.11 12.87
N GLY A 301 -17.64 1.05 13.04
CA GLY A 301 -18.05 -0.13 13.81
C GLY A 301 -19.26 -0.86 13.24
N GLU A 302 -19.52 -0.75 11.93
CA GLU A 302 -20.73 -1.26 11.30
C GLU A 302 -20.69 -2.78 11.06
N PHE A 303 -19.51 -3.41 11.12
CA PHE A 303 -19.36 -4.84 10.92
C PHE A 303 -19.13 -5.55 12.26
N SER A 304 -20.10 -6.32 12.72
CA SER A 304 -19.97 -7.10 13.96
C SER A 304 -19.08 -8.33 13.84
N GLY A 305 -18.86 -8.82 12.61
CA GLY A 305 -18.07 -10.01 12.32
C GLY A 305 -16.97 -9.78 11.30
N LEU A 306 -15.86 -10.53 11.43
CA LEU A 306 -14.70 -10.42 10.56
C LEU A 306 -15.02 -10.81 9.11
N ALA A 307 -15.88 -11.82 8.92
CA ALA A 307 -16.31 -12.27 7.60
C ALA A 307 -17.04 -11.17 6.82
N ASP A 308 -18.00 -10.48 7.46
CA ASP A 308 -18.75 -9.39 6.83
C ASP A 308 -17.83 -8.22 6.46
N PHE A 309 -16.89 -7.87 7.35
CA PHE A 309 -15.89 -6.84 7.11
C PHE A 309 -14.96 -7.20 5.94
N MET A 310 -14.43 -8.42 5.91
CA MET A 310 -13.56 -8.90 4.84
C MET A 310 -14.30 -8.97 3.51
N ASN A 311 -15.57 -9.43 3.51
CA ASN A 311 -16.40 -9.47 2.30
C ASN A 311 -16.68 -8.07 1.77
N ALA A 312 -17.01 -7.11 2.64
CA ALA A 312 -17.19 -5.72 2.21
C ALA A 312 -15.90 -5.13 1.60
N THR A 313 -14.74 -5.51 2.12
CA THR A 313 -13.46 -5.04 1.56
C THR A 313 -13.13 -5.73 0.25
N VAL A 314 -13.13 -7.07 0.22
CA VAL A 314 -12.70 -7.86 -0.93
C VAL A 314 -13.68 -7.74 -2.10
N ARG A 315 -14.98 -7.95 -1.86
CA ARG A 315 -15.99 -7.92 -2.92
C ARG A 315 -16.29 -6.49 -3.35
N ASP A 316 -16.65 -5.61 -2.41
CA ASP A 316 -17.21 -4.30 -2.76
C ASP A 316 -16.12 -3.26 -3.09
N ARG A 317 -14.90 -3.43 -2.55
CA ARG A 317 -13.78 -2.52 -2.85
C ARG A 317 -12.79 -3.14 -3.83
N MET A 318 -12.20 -4.29 -3.53
CA MET A 318 -11.12 -4.87 -4.34
C MET A 318 -11.58 -5.60 -5.62
N GLY A 319 -12.89 -5.79 -5.81
CA GLY A 319 -13.48 -6.46 -6.97
C GLY A 319 -13.30 -7.98 -6.96
N GLY A 320 -13.01 -8.58 -5.80
CA GLY A 320 -12.93 -10.01 -5.60
C GLY A 320 -14.30 -10.68 -5.44
N GLN A 321 -14.29 -11.91 -4.94
CA GLN A 321 -15.49 -12.72 -4.71
C GLN A 321 -15.88 -12.70 -3.22
N GLU A 322 -17.09 -13.18 -2.92
CA GLU A 322 -17.46 -13.47 -1.54
C GLU A 322 -16.56 -14.58 -0.99
N LEU A 323 -15.98 -14.35 0.18
CA LEU A 323 -15.07 -15.27 0.85
C LEU A 323 -15.84 -16.31 1.64
N ASP A 324 -15.49 -17.58 1.45
CA ASP A 324 -15.97 -18.66 2.30
C ASP A 324 -15.32 -18.65 3.69
N THR A 325 -15.93 -19.40 4.63
CA THR A 325 -15.48 -19.49 6.02
C THR A 325 -14.03 -19.97 6.14
N ASP A 326 -13.57 -20.85 5.25
CA ASP A 326 -12.20 -21.38 5.27
C ASP A 326 -11.18 -20.31 4.85
N THR A 327 -11.51 -19.51 3.83
CA THR A 327 -10.70 -18.40 3.34
C THR A 327 -10.61 -17.29 4.38
N VAL A 328 -11.73 -16.92 5.02
CA VAL A 328 -11.75 -15.98 6.16
C VAL A 328 -10.88 -16.50 7.31
N ALA A 329 -11.00 -17.79 7.67
CA ALA A 329 -10.21 -18.37 8.75
C ALA A 329 -8.70 -18.38 8.45
N LYS A 330 -8.29 -18.61 7.20
CA LYS A 330 -6.88 -18.51 6.77
C LYS A 330 -6.36 -17.08 6.89
N LEU A 331 -7.10 -16.10 6.38
CA LEU A 331 -6.73 -14.68 6.48
C LEU A 331 -6.62 -14.24 7.95
N ALA A 332 -7.60 -14.59 8.78
CA ALA A 332 -7.57 -14.32 10.22
C ALA A 332 -6.33 -14.94 10.90
N ALA A 333 -6.05 -16.21 10.61
CA ALA A 333 -4.88 -16.91 11.14
C ALA A 333 -3.55 -16.25 10.74
N PHE A 334 -3.48 -15.61 9.57
CA PHE A 334 -2.30 -14.83 9.19
C PHE A 334 -2.25 -13.47 9.89
N ILE A 335 -3.36 -12.73 9.93
CA ILE A 335 -3.44 -11.40 10.57
C ILE A 335 -2.98 -11.48 12.04
N ASP A 336 -3.37 -12.53 12.75
CA ASP A 336 -2.97 -12.76 14.15
C ASP A 336 -1.48 -13.06 14.34
N THR A 337 -0.76 -13.39 13.26
CA THR A 337 0.69 -13.64 13.28
C THR A 337 1.50 -12.41 12.91
N ILE A 338 0.86 -11.32 12.46
CA ILE A 338 1.58 -10.09 12.10
C ILE A 338 2.18 -9.49 13.39
N PRO A 339 3.52 -9.41 13.50
CA PRO A 339 4.17 -9.00 14.73
C PRO A 339 3.88 -7.52 15.05
N ALA A 340 3.96 -7.18 16.33
CA ALA A 340 4.06 -5.78 16.72
C ALA A 340 5.33 -5.17 16.16
N THR A 341 5.27 -3.87 15.82
CA THR A 341 6.45 -3.13 15.38
C THR A 341 7.42 -2.93 16.53
N ASP A 342 8.72 -3.00 16.25
CA ASP A 342 9.76 -2.67 17.24
C ASP A 342 9.49 -1.31 17.89
N ASN A 343 9.38 -1.32 19.22
CA ASN A 343 9.13 -0.13 20.01
C ASN A 343 10.32 0.19 20.94
N PRO A 344 11.24 1.08 20.54
CA PRO A 344 12.38 1.50 21.36
C PRO A 344 11.96 2.31 22.60
N PHE A 345 10.71 2.79 22.68
CA PHE A 345 10.19 3.49 23.86
C PHE A 345 9.59 2.53 24.88
N GLN A 346 9.32 1.28 24.50
CA GLN A 346 8.81 0.25 25.38
C GLN A 346 9.95 -0.32 26.23
N GLY A 347 9.97 0.02 27.51
CA GLY A 347 10.99 -0.42 28.46
C GLY A 347 10.40 -0.69 29.85
N GLU A 348 11.04 -1.60 30.58
CA GLU A 348 10.74 -1.86 31.99
C GLU A 348 12.01 -1.63 32.84
N PRO A 349 11.95 -0.74 33.86
CA PRO A 349 10.81 0.11 34.23
C PRO A 349 10.58 1.26 33.23
N LEU A 350 9.36 1.83 33.23
CA LEU A 350 9.07 3.09 32.53
C LEU A 350 9.99 4.21 33.03
N THR A 351 10.35 5.15 32.15
CA THR A 351 11.03 6.39 32.57
C THR A 351 10.12 7.23 33.47
N GLU A 352 10.68 8.20 34.19
CA GLU A 352 9.87 9.08 35.05
C GLU A 352 8.79 9.84 34.26
N ALA A 353 9.09 10.29 33.05
CA ALA A 353 8.14 10.96 32.17
C ALA A 353 7.02 10.03 31.72
N GLN A 354 7.36 8.82 31.25
CA GLN A 354 6.39 7.80 30.86
C GLN A 354 5.49 7.37 32.04
N ALA A 355 6.05 7.26 33.24
CA ALA A 355 5.28 6.92 34.45
C ALA A 355 4.29 8.05 34.83
N ARG A 356 4.69 9.33 34.72
CA ARG A 356 3.77 10.46 34.87
C ARG A 356 2.70 10.45 33.78
N GLY A 357 3.09 10.20 32.53
CA GLY A 357 2.17 10.04 31.39
C GLY A 357 1.12 8.96 31.61
N ALA A 358 1.51 7.80 32.13
CA ALA A 358 0.59 6.71 32.47
C ALA A 358 -0.43 7.11 33.54
N ALA A 359 -0.01 7.91 34.53
CA ALA A 359 -0.93 8.47 35.53
C ALA A 359 -1.87 9.53 34.92
N LEU A 360 -1.35 10.36 34.01
CA LEU A 360 -2.12 11.37 33.29
C LEU A 360 -3.15 10.76 32.35
N PHE A 361 -2.84 9.64 31.71
CA PHE A 361 -3.77 8.89 30.85
C PHE A 361 -5.06 8.53 31.61
N LYS A 362 -4.94 8.04 32.85
CA LYS A 362 -6.09 7.76 33.72
C LYS A 362 -6.76 9.03 34.24
N LYS A 363 -5.97 10.03 34.63
CA LYS A 363 -6.49 11.33 35.12
C LYS A 363 -7.32 12.05 34.03
N ALA A 364 -6.91 11.93 32.77
CA ALA A 364 -7.62 12.46 31.61
C ALA A 364 -8.79 11.57 31.15
N ALA A 365 -9.09 10.49 31.87
CA ALA A 365 -10.13 9.51 31.57
C ALA A 365 -9.97 8.81 30.22
N CYS A 366 -8.75 8.72 29.67
CA CYS A 366 -8.49 8.04 28.40
C CYS A 366 -8.79 6.53 28.50
N ASP A 367 -8.60 5.95 29.68
CA ASP A 367 -8.87 4.55 30.01
C ASP A 367 -10.36 4.19 30.09
N THR A 368 -11.28 5.15 29.92
CA THR A 368 -12.72 4.85 29.81
C THR A 368 -13.09 4.29 28.44
N CYS A 369 -12.38 4.70 27.39
CA CYS A 369 -12.53 4.21 26.02
C CYS A 369 -11.37 3.31 25.62
N HIS A 370 -10.14 3.71 25.93
CA HIS A 370 -8.92 2.95 25.59
C HIS A 370 -8.49 2.06 26.76
N ALA A 371 -9.26 1.00 26.99
CA ALA A 371 -9.16 0.15 28.18
C ALA A 371 -8.67 -1.27 27.89
N GLY A 372 -8.27 -1.97 28.96
CA GLY A 372 -7.96 -3.40 28.91
C GLY A 372 -6.69 -3.75 28.14
N ALA A 373 -6.49 -5.05 27.89
CA ALA A 373 -5.29 -5.57 27.26
C ALA A 373 -5.12 -5.12 25.78
N VAL A 374 -6.23 -4.82 25.11
CA VAL A 374 -6.24 -4.37 23.71
C VAL A 374 -6.34 -2.85 23.56
N LEU A 375 -6.36 -2.09 24.68
CA LEU A 375 -6.43 -0.62 24.70
C LEU A 375 -7.59 -0.02 23.89
N THR A 376 -8.74 -0.69 23.95
CA THR A 376 -10.01 -0.23 23.38
C THR A 376 -11.17 -0.97 24.05
N ASN A 377 -12.29 -0.29 24.19
CA ASN A 377 -13.56 -0.88 24.60
C ASN A 377 -14.45 -1.26 23.38
N ASN A 378 -13.98 -1.00 22.16
CA ASN A 378 -14.68 -1.23 20.88
C ASN A 378 -16.11 -0.68 20.86
N THR A 379 -16.30 0.52 21.40
CA THR A 379 -17.58 1.23 21.33
C THR A 379 -17.46 2.48 20.49
N ASN A 380 -18.57 2.88 19.88
CA ASN A 380 -18.63 4.11 19.10
C ASN A 380 -18.77 5.34 20.01
N ALA A 381 -18.05 6.40 19.68
CA ALA A 381 -18.14 7.70 20.34
C ALA A 381 -18.04 8.84 19.32
N ASP A 382 -18.67 9.98 19.63
CA ASP A 382 -18.35 11.25 18.99
C ASP A 382 -17.34 11.99 19.88
N VAL A 383 -16.11 12.11 19.37
CA VAL A 383 -15.01 12.78 20.06
C VAL A 383 -14.71 14.17 19.49
N GLY A 384 -15.63 14.71 18.69
CA GLY A 384 -15.52 16.07 18.14
C GLY A 384 -14.68 16.19 16.88
N THR A 385 -14.39 15.07 16.20
CA THR A 385 -13.45 15.03 15.07
C THR A 385 -14.12 14.90 13.70
N PHE A 386 -15.45 14.77 13.63
CA PHE A 386 -16.16 14.62 12.35
C PHE A 386 -15.93 15.79 11.39
N VAL A 387 -15.66 15.47 10.14
CA VAL A 387 -15.60 16.43 9.03
C VAL A 387 -17.03 16.74 8.58
N ARG A 388 -17.54 17.93 8.89
CA ARG A 388 -18.97 18.27 8.67
C ARG A 388 -19.25 19.05 7.39
N THR A 389 -18.21 19.48 6.68
CA THR A 389 -18.30 20.37 5.50
C THR A 389 -17.33 19.94 4.40
N GLY A 390 -17.59 20.32 3.15
CA GLY A 390 -16.77 19.95 1.99
C GLY A 390 -17.29 18.70 1.26
N GLY A 391 -16.62 18.33 0.16
CA GLY A 391 -16.98 17.15 -0.64
C GLY A 391 -16.81 15.85 0.15
N LEU A 392 -15.69 15.72 0.86
CA LEU A 392 -15.36 14.59 1.73
C LEU A 392 -15.92 14.78 3.16
N ARG A 393 -17.17 15.21 3.31
CA ARG A 393 -17.77 15.28 4.66
C ARG A 393 -18.13 13.86 5.13
N ASP A 394 -18.01 13.63 6.44
CA ASP A 394 -18.52 12.41 7.06
C ASP A 394 -20.03 12.29 6.82
N ALA A 395 -20.47 11.11 6.38
CA ALA A 395 -21.88 10.87 6.10
C ALA A 395 -22.72 10.96 7.37
N ASP A 396 -23.95 11.49 7.27
CA ASP A 396 -24.82 11.70 8.43
C ASP A 396 -25.10 10.40 9.23
N ARG A 397 -25.09 9.24 8.55
CA ARG A 397 -25.21 7.92 9.19
C ARG A 397 -24.02 7.59 10.09
N VAL A 398 -22.80 7.98 9.70
CA VAL A 398 -21.57 7.78 10.47
C VAL A 398 -21.55 8.76 11.65
N ILE A 399 -21.86 10.03 11.39
CA ILE A 399 -21.95 11.06 12.45
C ILE A 399 -22.95 10.64 13.54
N SER A 400 -24.11 10.11 13.14
CA SER A 400 -25.14 9.67 14.09
C SER A 400 -24.73 8.43 14.88
N ALA A 401 -23.92 7.54 14.29
CA ALA A 401 -23.46 6.31 14.92
C ALA A 401 -22.25 6.52 15.84
N GLY A 402 -21.41 7.53 15.58
CA GLY A 402 -20.10 7.68 16.21
C GLY A 402 -19.01 6.91 15.48
N LEU A 403 -17.76 7.14 15.88
CA LEU A 403 -16.60 6.37 15.40
C LEU A 403 -16.22 5.33 16.45
N ASN A 404 -15.96 4.10 16.01
CA ASN A 404 -15.46 3.03 16.84
C ASN A 404 -14.10 3.42 17.43
N THR A 405 -13.96 3.25 18.74
CA THR A 405 -12.72 3.55 19.46
C THR A 405 -11.59 2.63 18.98
N PRO A 406 -10.54 3.13 18.29
CA PRO A 406 -9.46 2.28 17.83
C PRO A 406 -8.58 1.82 19.01
N SER A 407 -7.98 0.63 18.88
CA SER A 407 -6.91 0.20 19.77
C SER A 407 -5.73 1.17 19.73
N LEU A 408 -5.14 1.44 20.90
CA LEU A 408 -3.88 2.20 21.01
C LEU A 408 -2.62 1.33 20.94
N LEU A 409 -2.73 0.01 20.70
CA LEU A 409 -1.56 -0.84 20.52
C LEU A 409 -0.75 -0.37 19.29
N GLY A 410 0.53 -0.07 19.50
CA GLY A 410 1.43 0.46 18.48
C GLY A 410 1.10 1.88 18.02
N VAL A 411 0.33 2.68 18.78
CA VAL A 411 -0.06 4.04 18.37
C VAL A 411 1.14 4.97 18.18
N GLY A 412 2.28 4.67 18.82
CA GLY A 412 3.53 5.39 18.61
C GLY A 412 4.14 5.28 17.20
N ARG A 413 3.53 4.51 16.28
CA ARG A 413 4.06 4.19 14.94
C ARG A 413 3.07 4.37 13.79
N THR A 414 1.92 4.98 14.01
CA THR A 414 0.83 5.06 13.02
C THR A 414 0.37 6.50 12.80
N ALA A 415 1.31 7.43 12.61
CA ALA A 415 0.97 8.79 12.23
C ALA A 415 0.66 8.84 10.72
N PRO A 416 -0.28 9.70 10.27
CA PRO A 416 -1.04 10.66 11.07
C PRO A 416 -2.18 10.01 11.86
N TYR A 417 -2.81 10.76 12.76
CA TYR A 417 -3.82 10.28 13.72
C TYR A 417 -5.23 10.78 13.38
N LEU A 418 -6.22 10.08 13.97
CA LEU A 418 -7.66 10.23 13.74
C LEU A 418 -8.12 9.61 12.41
N HIS A 419 -9.43 9.46 12.22
CA HIS A 419 -9.97 8.82 11.02
C HIS A 419 -9.66 9.60 9.74
N ASP A 420 -9.49 10.92 9.85
CA ASP A 420 -9.28 11.85 8.75
C ASP A 420 -7.81 12.32 8.62
N GLY A 421 -6.90 11.81 9.45
CA GLY A 421 -5.49 12.20 9.45
C GLY A 421 -5.22 13.65 9.86
N SER A 422 -6.20 14.35 10.45
CA SER A 422 -6.07 15.78 10.81
C SER A 422 -5.04 16.07 11.90
N ALA A 423 -4.55 15.05 12.62
CA ALA A 423 -3.53 15.20 13.64
C ALA A 423 -2.19 14.56 13.20
N PRO A 424 -1.19 15.33 12.75
CA PRO A 424 0.07 14.78 12.23
C PRO A 424 0.98 14.17 13.31
N THR A 425 0.75 14.47 14.60
CA THR A 425 1.52 13.95 15.73
C THR A 425 0.62 13.65 16.92
N LEU A 426 1.07 12.80 17.86
CA LEU A 426 0.35 12.55 19.11
C LEU A 426 0.13 13.84 19.91
N LYS A 427 1.14 14.72 19.93
CA LYS A 427 1.05 16.04 20.57
C LYS A 427 -0.03 16.90 19.91
N ALA A 428 -0.06 16.96 18.59
CA ALA A 428 -1.11 17.68 17.86
C ALA A 428 -2.50 17.10 18.17
N ARG A 429 -2.66 15.77 18.23
CA ARG A 429 -3.92 15.14 18.63
C ARG A 429 -4.37 15.55 20.03
N LEU A 430 -3.43 15.71 20.98
CA LEU A 430 -3.76 16.07 22.37
C LEU A 430 -4.05 17.56 22.54
N LEU A 431 -3.45 18.42 21.72
CA LEU A 431 -3.63 19.88 21.81
C LEU A 431 -4.82 20.38 20.99
N ASN A 432 -5.08 19.79 19.82
CA ASN A 432 -6.16 20.22 18.93
C ASN A 432 -7.52 19.97 19.59
N GLY A 433 -8.30 21.03 19.79
CA GLY A 433 -9.64 20.94 20.38
C GLY A 433 -9.68 20.55 21.86
N ARG A 434 -8.54 20.58 22.58
CA ARG A 434 -8.44 20.14 23.99
C ARG A 434 -9.43 20.82 24.94
N GLU A 435 -9.75 22.09 24.67
CA GLU A 435 -10.69 22.89 25.47
C GLU A 435 -12.13 22.31 25.49
N SER A 436 -12.47 21.46 24.50
CA SER A 436 -13.80 20.83 24.40
C SER A 436 -14.01 19.69 25.40
N ASN A 437 -12.94 19.05 25.88
CA ASN A 437 -12.99 17.79 26.62
C ASN A 437 -13.80 16.65 25.97
N GLN A 438 -14.08 16.71 24.65
CA GLN A 438 -14.85 15.68 23.95
C GLN A 438 -14.03 14.40 23.72
N HIS A 439 -12.70 14.51 23.68
CA HIS A 439 -11.78 13.39 23.50
C HIS A 439 -10.87 13.20 24.72
N GLY A 440 -11.50 12.94 25.87
CA GLY A 440 -10.86 12.90 27.19
C GLY A 440 -10.83 14.26 27.88
N GLN A 441 -10.62 14.26 29.20
CA GLN A 441 -10.49 15.49 29.99
C GLN A 441 -9.08 16.06 29.79
N THR A 442 -8.92 16.92 28.78
CA THR A 442 -7.62 17.42 28.30
C THR A 442 -7.44 18.93 28.50
N ALA A 443 -8.52 19.70 28.69
CA ALA A 443 -8.47 21.16 28.87
C ALA A 443 -7.64 21.59 30.10
N GLN A 444 -7.59 20.75 31.12
CA GLN A 444 -6.86 21.01 32.37
C GLN A 444 -5.41 20.53 32.36
N LEU A 445 -4.95 19.88 31.28
CA LEU A 445 -3.57 19.42 31.14
C LEU A 445 -2.68 20.59 30.73
N SER A 446 -1.57 20.78 31.46
CA SER A 446 -0.52 21.69 31.02
C SER A 446 0.21 21.14 29.80
N ASP A 447 0.98 21.99 29.10
CA ASP A 447 1.78 21.53 27.96
C ASP A 447 2.83 20.47 28.38
N ALA A 448 3.35 20.57 29.61
CA ALA A 448 4.24 19.56 30.18
C ALA A 448 3.51 18.24 30.50
N ASP A 449 2.26 18.30 30.96
CA ASP A 449 1.43 17.09 31.13
C ASP A 449 1.18 16.41 29.77
N VAL A 450 0.94 17.21 28.72
CA VAL A 450 0.78 16.69 27.35
C VAL A 450 2.06 16.01 26.88
N ASP A 451 3.23 16.59 27.13
CA ASP A 451 4.52 15.98 26.76
C ASP A 451 4.74 14.65 27.49
N ASP A 452 4.51 14.58 28.81
CA ASP A 452 4.59 13.32 29.56
C ASP A 452 3.57 12.28 29.04
N LEU A 453 2.35 12.70 28.68
CA LEU A 453 1.34 11.82 28.10
C LEU A 453 1.77 11.28 26.73
N VAL A 454 2.40 12.10 25.89
CA VAL A 454 2.98 11.65 24.60
C VAL A 454 4.06 10.59 24.84
N GLU A 455 4.97 10.82 25.79
CA GLU A 455 6.01 9.84 26.16
C GLU A 455 5.39 8.48 26.53
N TYR A 456 4.30 8.48 27.30
CA TYR A 456 3.59 7.23 27.62
C TYR A 456 2.92 6.59 26.39
N LEU A 457 2.20 7.38 25.57
CA LEU A 457 1.53 6.86 24.37
C LEU A 457 2.52 6.26 23.36
N GLN A 458 3.77 6.74 23.32
CA GLN A 458 4.83 6.16 22.50
C GLN A 458 5.25 4.76 22.97
N THR A 459 4.99 4.40 24.22
CA THR A 459 5.30 3.07 24.77
C THR A 459 4.26 1.99 24.44
N LEU A 460 3.07 2.41 24.00
CA LEU A 460 1.94 1.55 23.64
C LEU A 460 2.08 1.05 22.21
#